data_AF-V8NY79-F1
#
_entry.id   AF-V8NY79-F1
#
_cell.length_a   1.000
_cell.length_b   1.000
_cell.length_c   1.000
_cell.angle_alpha   90.00
_cell.angle_beta   90.00
_cell.angle_gamma   90.00
#
_symmetry.space_group_name_H-M   'P 1'
#
loop_
_entity.id
_entity.type
_entity.pdbx_description
1 polymer ?
#
loop_
_entity_poly.entity_id
_entity_poly.type
_entity_poly.pdbx_seq_one_letter_code
_entity_poly.pdbx_strand_id
1 'polypeptide(L)'
;MAGDKLPHKVMDPKKLASLLKSGTEGMLVIDSRSFVEYNSWHVLNSVNICCSKLVKRRLQQDKVSITELIQPASSIKVLNLGP
;
A
#
# COMPACT_ATOMS: atom_id res chain seq x y z
N MET A 1 6.55 -1.41 22.62
CA MET A 1 5.12 -1.39 22.22
C MET A 1 4.85 -2.61 21.36
N ALA A 2 4.34 -3.68 21.98
CA ALA A 2 3.85 -4.85 21.25
C ALA A 2 2.45 -4.50 20.76
N GLY A 3 2.35 -3.85 19.60
CA GLY A 3 1.06 -3.61 18.95
C GLY A 3 0.43 -4.96 18.64
N ASP A 4 -0.83 -5.12 19.03
CA ASP A 4 -1.62 -6.33 18.83
C ASP A 4 -1.42 -6.88 17.42
N LYS A 5 -0.76 -8.05 17.33
CA LYS A 5 -0.56 -8.73 16.06
C LYS A 5 -1.87 -9.37 15.63
N LEU A 6 -2.79 -8.53 15.17
CA LEU A 6 -3.93 -9.00 14.37
C LEU A 6 -3.36 -9.89 13.25
N PRO A 7 -3.91 -11.10 13.08
CA PRO A 7 -3.39 -12.04 12.11
C PRO A 7 -3.40 -11.40 10.72
N HIS A 8 -2.28 -11.48 10.01
CA HIS A 8 -2.22 -11.05 8.62
C HIS A 8 -3.23 -11.86 7.81
N LYS A 9 -4.24 -11.16 7.27
CA LYS A 9 -5.21 -11.79 6.38
C LYS A 9 -4.58 -11.98 5.01
N VAL A 10 -4.27 -13.22 4.67
CA VAL A 10 -3.77 -13.59 3.34
C VAL A 10 -4.92 -13.63 2.34
N MET A 11 -4.64 -13.27 1.08
CA MET A 11 -5.58 -13.32 -0.03
C MET A 11 -5.02 -14.18 -1.16
N ASP A 12 -5.86 -15.02 -1.76
CA ASP A 12 -5.51 -15.79 -2.95
C ASP A 12 -5.35 -14.87 -4.19
N PRO A 13 -4.37 -15.11 -5.08
CA PRO A 13 -4.15 -14.28 -6.27
C PRO A 13 -5.37 -14.21 -7.21
N LYS A 14 -6.15 -15.28 -7.35
CA LYS A 14 -7.35 -15.29 -8.20
C LYS A 14 -8.42 -14.38 -7.60
N LYS A 15 -8.55 -14.37 -6.28
CA LYS A 15 -9.46 -13.46 -5.57
C LYS A 15 -9.08 -12.01 -5.79
N LEU A 16 -7.79 -11.66 -5.71
CA LEU A 16 -7.31 -10.32 -6.04
C LEU A 16 -7.63 -9.95 -7.50
N ALA A 17 -7.37 -10.86 -8.44
CA ALA A 17 -7.68 -10.64 -9.85
C ALA A 17 -9.18 -10.40 -10.09
N SER A 18 -10.07 -11.11 -9.40
CA SER A 18 -11.51 -10.87 -9.47
C SER A 18 -11.89 -9.49 -8.97
N LEU A 19 -11.34 -9.05 -7.83
CA LEU A 19 -11.60 -7.71 -7.27
C LEU A 19 -11.14 -6.58 -8.21
N LEU A 20 -9.97 -6.75 -8.83
CA LEU A 20 -9.44 -5.81 -9.82
C LEU A 20 -10.34 -5.72 -11.05
N LYS A 21 -10.84 -6.86 -11.53
CA LYS A 21 -11.75 -6.91 -12.69
C LYS A 21 -13.12 -6.35 -12.40
N SER A 22 -13.64 -6.50 -11.18
CA SER A 22 -14.94 -5.95 -10.80
C SER A 22 -14.93 -4.43 -10.61
N GLY A 23 -13.76 -3.78 -10.66
CA GLY A 23 -13.65 -2.34 -10.50
C GLY A 23 -14.12 -1.86 -9.12
N THR A 24 -13.84 -2.64 -8.07
CA THR A 24 -14.29 -2.32 -6.70
C THR A 24 -13.85 -0.91 -6.30
N GLU A 25 -14.82 -0.01 -6.14
CA GLU A 25 -14.55 1.36 -5.71
C GLU A 25 -13.83 1.39 -4.36
N GLY A 26 -12.84 2.27 -4.24
CA GLY A 26 -12.07 2.45 -3.01
C GLY A 26 -11.00 1.38 -2.76
N MET A 27 -10.74 0.45 -3.69
CA MET A 27 -9.64 -0.50 -3.54
C MET A 27 -8.27 0.15 -3.78
N LEU A 28 -7.35 -0.02 -2.81
CA LEU A 28 -5.96 0.40 -2.91
C LEU A 28 -5.04 -0.83 -2.91
N VAL A 29 -4.20 -0.96 -3.93
CA VAL A 29 -3.16 -1.99 -4.01
C VAL A 29 -1.80 -1.33 -3.82
N ILE A 30 -1.05 -1.74 -2.79
CA ILE A 30 0.29 -1.24 -2.52
C ILE A 30 1.31 -2.30 -2.96
N ASP A 31 2.22 -1.93 -3.84
CA ASP A 31 3.40 -2.72 -4.16
C ASP A 31 4.58 -2.22 -3.33
N SER A 32 5.09 -3.11 -2.46
CA SER A 32 6.19 -2.79 -1.55
C SER A 32 7.58 -3.15 -2.07
N ARG A 33 7.70 -3.61 -3.32
CA ARG A 33 8.99 -3.97 -3.93
C ARG A 33 9.83 -2.73 -4.24
N SER A 34 11.07 -2.95 -4.68
CA SER A 34 11.95 -1.85 -5.08
C SER A 34 11.39 -1.11 -6.30
N PHE A 35 11.82 0.15 -6.45
CA PHE A 35 11.44 0.97 -7.60
C PHE A 35 11.75 0.26 -8.93
N VAL A 36 12.90 -0.41 -9.06
CA VAL A 36 13.31 -1.07 -10.29
C VAL A 36 12.38 -2.25 -10.61
N GLU A 37 12.05 -3.08 -9.63
CA GLU A 37 11.13 -4.22 -9.82
C GLU A 37 9.72 -3.76 -10.21
N TYR A 38 9.22 -2.70 -9.56
CA TYR A 38 7.91 -2.13 -9.86
C TYR A 38 7.82 -1.58 -11.28
N ASN A 39 8.85 -0.84 -11.71
CA ASN A 39 8.90 -0.27 -13.06
C ASN A 39 9.14 -1.34 -14.14
N SER A 40 9.72 -2.48 -13.77
CA SER A 40 9.86 -3.62 -14.69
C SER A 40 8.51 -4.26 -15.00
N TRP A 41 7.67 -4.43 -13.96
CA TRP A 41 6.30 -4.92 -14.07
C TRP A 41 5.57 -4.71 -12.75
N HIS A 42 4.27 -4.42 -12.79
CA HIS A 42 3.43 -4.28 -11.59
C HIS A 42 1.98 -4.65 -11.88
N VAL A 43 1.20 -4.84 -10.82
CA VAL A 43 -0.25 -5.01 -10.92
C VAL A 43 -0.88 -3.68 -11.33
N LEU A 44 -1.75 -3.70 -12.34
CA LEU A 44 -2.42 -2.51 -12.84
C LEU A 44 -3.08 -1.69 -11.71
N ASN A 45 -2.93 -0.37 -11.75
CA ASN A 45 -3.46 0.60 -10.77
C ASN A 45 -2.93 0.43 -9.34
N SER A 46 -1.90 -0.39 -9.13
CA SER A 46 -1.18 -0.38 -7.85
C SER A 46 -0.35 0.89 -7.69
N VAL A 47 0.04 1.19 -6.45
CA VAL A 47 0.96 2.27 -6.11
C VAL A 47 2.21 1.70 -5.44
N ASN A 48 3.37 2.20 -5.84
CA ASN A 48 4.62 1.74 -5.26
C ASN A 48 4.94 2.50 -3.97
N ILE A 49 5.09 1.76 -2.86
CA ILE A 49 5.62 2.27 -1.60
C ILE A 49 6.83 1.39 -1.25
N CYS A 50 7.99 1.76 -1.80
CA CYS A 50 9.24 1.03 -1.64
C CYS A 50 9.53 0.67 -0.17
N CYS A 51 9.65 -0.62 0.13
CA CYS A 51 10.08 -1.09 1.44
C CYS A 51 11.60 -0.91 1.64
N SER A 52 12.02 0.33 1.92
CA SER A 52 13.41 0.65 2.24
C SER A 52 13.63 0.71 3.76
N LYS A 53 14.89 0.51 4.19
CA LYS A 53 15.30 0.65 5.60
C LYS A 53 14.92 2.02 6.17
N LEU A 54 15.05 3.09 5.38
CA LEU A 54 14.73 4.44 5.80
C LEU A 54 13.22 4.65 5.96
N VAL A 55 12.42 4.21 4.97
CA VAL A 55 10.95 4.33 5.02
C VAL A 55 10.39 3.55 6.21
N LYS A 56 10.84 2.30 6.40
CA LYS A 56 10.47 1.48 7.56
C LYS A 56 10.77 2.20 8.88
N ARG A 57 11.98 2.75 9.04
CA ARG A 57 12.38 3.46 10.26
C ARG A 57 11.51 4.69 10.50
N ARG A 58 11.22 5.48 9.46
CA ARG A 58 10.37 6.68 9.60
C ARG A 58 8.94 6.34 9.96
N LEU A 59 8.37 5.27 9.39
CA LEU A 59 7.04 4.77 9.74
C LEU A 59 7.00 4.29 11.21
N GLN A 60 8.01 3.55 11.66
CA GLN A 60 8.07 3.04 13.04
C GLN A 60 8.34 4.11 14.11
N GLN A 61 8.87 5.27 13.70
CA GLN A 61 9.16 6.41 14.58
C GLN A 61 8.11 7.52 14.46
N ASP A 62 7.00 7.25 13.76
CA ASP A 62 5.91 8.20 13.49
C ASP A 62 6.42 9.52 12.88
N LYS A 63 7.48 9.45 12.07
CA LYS A 63 8.07 10.58 11.33
C LYS A 63 7.48 10.75 9.93
N VAL A 64 6.72 9.76 9.48
CA VAL A 64 5.90 9.77 8.28
C VAL A 64 4.78 8.78 8.51
N SER A 65 3.58 9.10 8.06
CA SER A 65 2.42 8.23 8.07
C SER A 65 2.28 7.52 6.72
N ILE A 66 1.50 6.43 6.70
CA ILE A 66 1.25 5.70 5.45
C ILE A 66 0.44 6.56 4.45
N THR A 67 -0.45 7.42 4.92
CA THR A 67 -1.27 8.30 4.07
C THR A 67 -0.43 9.36 3.38
N GLU A 68 0.56 9.93 4.07
CA GLU A 68 1.55 10.86 3.50
C GLU A 68 2.43 10.19 2.42
N LEU A 69 2.68 8.88 2.52
CA LEU A 69 3.41 8.15 1.49
C LEU A 69 2.53 7.80 0.27
N ILE A 70 1.22 7.60 0.49
CA ILE A 70 0.27 7.25 -0.57
C ILE A 70 -0.11 8.48 -1.43
N GLN A 71 -0.37 9.64 -0.81
CA GLN A 71 -0.85 10.84 -1.52
C GLN A 71 0.00 11.25 -2.74
N PRO A 72 1.34 11.25 -2.69
CA PRO A 72 2.17 11.57 -3.86
C PRO A 72 2.18 10.47 -4.92
N ALA A 73 1.95 9.22 -4.52
CA ALA A 73 2.05 8.04 -5.37
C ALA A 73 0.72 7.63 -6.02
N SER A 74 -0.42 8.12 -5.51
CA SER A 74 -1.75 7.75 -5.96
C SER A 74 -2.51 8.93 -6.59
N SER A 75 -3.20 8.70 -7.71
CA SER A 75 -4.25 9.63 -8.19
C SER A 75 -5.54 9.56 -7.36
N ILE A 76 -5.56 8.73 -6.31
CA ILE A 76 -6.70 8.52 -5.41
C ILE A 76 -6.67 9.59 -4.32
N LYS A 77 -7.75 10.37 -4.19
CA LYS A 77 -7.97 11.22 -3.01
C LYS A 77 -8.22 10.32 -1.80
N VAL A 78 -7.21 10.15 -0.95
CA VAL A 78 -7.43 9.61 0.40
C VAL A 78 -8.27 10.65 1.15
N LEU A 79 -9.54 10.33 1.39
CA LEU A 79 -10.38 11.15 2.25
C LEU A 79 -9.82 11.04 3.68
N ASN A 80 -9.30 12.16 4.20
CA ASN A 80 -8.96 12.28 5.61
C ASN A 80 -10.25 12.13 6.41
N LEU A 81 -10.52 10.92 6.89
CA LEU A 81 -11.39 10.74 8.04
C LEU A 81 -10.54 11.17 9.24
N GLY A 82 -10.81 12.39 9.72
CA GLY A 82 -10.20 12.95 10.93
C GLY A 82 -10.50 12.10 12.18
N PRO A 83 -9.94 12.49 13.34
CA PRO A 83 -9.80 11.63 14.51
C PRO A 83 -11.12 11.02 15.02
#